data_AF-A2H8J3-F1
#
_entry.id   AF-A2H8J3-F1
#
_cell.length_a   1.000
_cell.length_b   1.000
_cell.length_c   1.000
_cell.angle_alpha   90.00
_cell.angle_beta   90.00
_cell.angle_gamma   90.00
#
_symmetry.space_group_name_H-M   'P 1'
#
loop_
_entity.id
_entity.type
_entity.pdbx_description
1 polymer ?
#
loop_
_entity_poly.entity_id
_entity_poly.type
_entity_poly.pdbx_seq_one_letter_code
_entity_poly.pdbx_strand_id
1 'polypeptide(L)'
;METECTKRMMSNFDFTNVSTVVHDNDNKTKAIIQQYAPNAKITLDPRHCVRAVGRAFEKLENGGYKEAAGKETVNQQKESESQPAFPIKSKAEEPKKRGRPLKHQEKVFHQIYSKVIKWFTFIIMLPIETTKKIFLWKNTLNHFIGRHENCLHEKDKEYPVFQPLTKPDLAKQFQRFTDDAAKLIPEIDPNAQTQQNESIHHSMFTQCPKGNNAKSFEMRTAVTILQKNEGEKCKQEIVIYENDKNSLTEK
;
A
#
# COMPACT_ATOMS: atom_id res chain seq x y z
N MET A 1 10.98 2.57 15.12
CA MET A 1 12.32 2.83 14.58
C MET A 1 12.25 3.32 13.15
N GLU A 2 11.65 2.56 12.23
CA GLU A 2 11.39 3.03 10.86
C GLU A 2 10.65 4.36 10.87
N THR A 3 9.55 4.44 11.61
CA THR A 3 8.77 5.69 11.78
C THR A 3 9.59 6.88 12.28
N GLU A 4 10.52 6.67 13.23
CA GLU A 4 11.37 7.74 13.76
C GLU A 4 12.51 8.10 12.79
N CYS A 5 13.03 7.11 12.06
CA CYS A 5 13.98 7.33 10.98
C CYS A 5 13.34 8.14 9.84
N THR A 6 12.10 7.79 9.44
CA THR A 6 11.33 8.53 8.44
C THR A 6 11.09 9.97 8.89
N LYS A 7 10.66 10.20 10.14
CA LYS A 7 10.49 11.58 10.66
C LYS A 7 11.76 12.40 10.60
N ARG A 8 12.89 11.84 11.05
CA ARG A 8 14.21 12.51 11.01
C ARG A 8 14.71 12.74 9.58
N MET A 9 14.43 11.80 8.68
CA MET A 9 14.76 11.96 7.28
C MET A 9 13.93 13.10 6.67
N MET A 10 12.62 13.10 6.89
CA MET A 10 11.74 14.16 6.38
C MET A 10 12.09 15.53 6.99
N SER A 11 12.47 15.62 8.27
CA SER A 11 12.91 16.92 8.81
C SER A 11 14.15 17.51 8.14
N ASN A 12 14.93 16.70 7.43
CA ASN A 12 16.15 17.12 6.75
C ASN A 12 15.96 17.44 5.26
N PHE A 13 14.76 17.24 4.72
CA PHE A 13 14.44 17.54 3.33
C PHE A 13 13.59 18.80 3.23
N ASP A 14 13.93 19.65 2.25
CA ASP A 14 13.06 20.76 1.85
C ASP A 14 11.95 20.24 0.93
N PHE A 15 10.72 20.25 1.42
CA PHE A 15 9.53 19.81 0.67
C PHE A 15 8.80 20.94 -0.08
N THR A 16 9.29 22.18 -0.02
CA THR A 16 8.62 23.33 -0.65
C THR A 16 8.40 23.14 -2.16
N ASN A 17 9.32 22.43 -2.82
CA ASN A 17 9.27 22.15 -4.27
C ASN A 17 8.85 20.71 -4.61
N VAL A 18 8.37 19.94 -3.64
CA VAL A 18 7.97 18.54 -3.87
C VAL A 18 6.51 18.48 -4.32
N SER A 19 6.31 18.10 -5.59
CA SER A 19 4.96 18.01 -6.18
C SER A 19 4.25 16.68 -5.89
N THR A 20 4.99 15.58 -5.80
CA THR A 20 4.45 14.22 -5.60
C THR A 20 5.35 13.39 -4.69
N VAL A 21 4.74 12.58 -3.82
CA VAL A 21 5.42 11.60 -2.96
C VAL A 21 4.81 10.22 -3.18
N VAL A 22 5.66 9.21 -3.31
CA VAL A 22 5.25 7.80 -3.47
C VAL A 22 5.55 7.02 -2.19
N HIS A 23 4.64 6.16 -1.75
CA HIS A 23 4.88 5.27 -0.61
C HIS A 23 4.25 3.87 -0.75
N ASP A 24 4.61 2.96 0.17
CA ASP A 24 4.30 1.52 0.11
C ASP A 24 2.89 1.14 0.61
N ASN A 25 1.97 2.11 0.69
CA ASN A 25 0.60 1.92 1.19
C ASN A 25 0.53 1.45 2.65
N ASP A 26 1.30 2.09 3.55
CA ASP A 26 1.18 1.93 5.00
C ASP A 26 0.54 3.15 5.66
N ASN A 27 -0.21 2.90 6.74
CA ASN A 27 -0.99 3.94 7.42
C ASN A 27 -0.14 5.00 8.14
N LYS A 28 1.12 4.68 8.51
CA LYS A 28 1.94 5.56 9.34
C LYS A 28 2.73 6.55 8.49
N THR A 29 3.29 6.09 7.39
CA THR A 29 4.10 6.92 6.48
C THR A 29 3.24 7.99 5.82
N LYS A 30 2.01 7.67 5.40
CA LYS A 30 1.06 8.66 4.83
C LYS A 30 0.82 9.84 5.79
N ALA A 31 0.56 9.56 7.06
CA ALA A 31 0.33 10.59 8.08
C ALA A 31 1.57 11.46 8.32
N ILE A 32 2.76 10.86 8.31
CA ILE A 32 4.02 11.59 8.48
C ILE A 32 4.29 12.46 7.26
N ILE A 33 4.17 11.93 6.05
CA ILE A 33 4.37 12.72 4.82
C ILE A 33 3.45 13.94 4.81
N GLN A 34 2.17 13.78 5.15
CA GLN A 34 1.21 14.87 5.16
C GLN A 34 1.58 16.00 6.14
N GLN A 35 2.30 15.69 7.22
CA GLN A 35 2.77 16.69 8.19
C GLN A 35 3.91 17.55 7.62
N TYR A 36 4.82 16.97 6.84
CA TYR A 36 6.01 17.66 6.31
C TYR A 36 5.81 18.22 4.90
N ALA A 37 4.92 17.62 4.10
CA ALA A 37 4.66 17.98 2.71
C ALA A 37 3.13 18.07 2.46
N PRO A 38 2.41 19.01 3.09
CA PRO A 38 0.95 19.06 3.07
C PRO A 38 0.37 19.30 1.66
N ASN A 39 1.15 19.93 0.77
CA ASN A 39 0.73 20.27 -0.59
C ASN A 39 1.13 19.20 -1.63
N ALA A 40 1.94 18.21 -1.25
CA ALA A 40 2.39 17.20 -2.19
C ALA A 40 1.28 16.18 -2.49
N LYS A 41 1.14 15.79 -3.75
CA LYS A 41 0.25 14.70 -4.14
C LYS A 41 0.83 13.37 -3.62
N ILE A 42 0.08 12.65 -2.79
CA ILE A 42 0.50 11.31 -2.33
C ILE A 42 -0.03 10.26 -3.31
N THR A 43 0.87 9.38 -3.76
CA THR A 43 0.56 8.28 -4.67
C THR A 43 1.16 6.97 -4.16
N LEU A 44 0.68 5.85 -4.70
CA LEU A 44 1.07 4.50 -4.32
C LEU A 44 1.80 3.79 -5.45
N ASP A 45 2.82 3.01 -5.07
CA ASP A 45 3.50 2.09 -5.97
C ASP A 45 2.54 0.94 -6.38
N PRO A 46 2.38 0.67 -7.69
CA PRO A 46 1.48 -0.36 -8.19
C PRO A 46 1.85 -1.76 -7.69
N ARG A 47 3.14 -2.09 -7.54
CA ARG A 47 3.60 -3.40 -7.01
C ARG A 47 3.19 -3.58 -5.56
N HIS A 48 3.31 -2.53 -4.76
CA HIS A 48 2.87 -2.55 -3.36
C HIS A 48 1.35 -2.68 -3.25
N CYS A 49 0.60 -2.04 -4.14
CA CYS A 49 -0.85 -2.21 -4.22
C CYS A 49 -1.26 -3.62 -4.66
N VAL A 50 -0.59 -4.22 -5.64
CA VAL A 50 -0.82 -5.62 -6.04
C VAL A 50 -0.57 -6.57 -4.86
N ARG A 51 0.51 -6.37 -4.09
CA ARG A 51 0.77 -7.12 -2.86
C ARG A 51 -0.33 -6.92 -1.82
N ALA A 52 -0.84 -5.69 -1.66
CA ALA A 52 -1.94 -5.41 -0.75
C ALA A 52 -3.23 -6.14 -1.15
N VAL A 53 -3.57 -6.19 -2.44
CA VAL A 53 -4.70 -6.97 -2.96
C VAL A 53 -4.47 -8.47 -2.75
N GLY A 54 -3.25 -8.96 -2.93
CA GLY A 54 -2.88 -10.34 -2.60
C GLY A 54 -3.17 -10.70 -1.14
N ARG A 55 -2.76 -9.85 -0.20
CA ARG A 55 -3.08 -10.02 1.23
C ARG A 55 -4.58 -9.92 1.52
N ALA A 56 -5.30 -9.03 0.84
CA ALA A 56 -6.75 -8.95 0.96
C ALA A 56 -7.44 -10.22 0.45
N PHE A 57 -6.92 -10.84 -0.61
CA PHE A 57 -7.41 -12.12 -1.11
C PHE A 57 -7.16 -13.26 -0.11
N GLU A 58 -5.99 -13.32 0.51
CA GLU A 58 -5.73 -14.28 1.59
C GLU A 58 -6.70 -14.09 2.76
N LYS A 59 -7.05 -12.84 3.09
CA LYS A 59 -8.09 -12.53 4.08
C LYS A 59 -9.47 -13.04 3.64
N LEU A 60 -9.81 -12.93 2.35
CA LEU A 60 -11.02 -13.53 1.76
C LEU A 60 -11.04 -15.05 1.91
N GLU A 61 -9.95 -15.74 1.55
CA GLU A 61 -9.86 -17.19 1.70
C GLU A 61 -10.08 -17.62 3.15
N ASN A 62 -9.49 -16.90 4.10
CA ASN A 62 -9.62 -17.20 5.53
C ASN A 62 -10.93 -16.69 6.16
N GLY A 63 -11.92 -16.28 5.34
CA GLY A 63 -13.25 -15.87 5.80
C GLY A 63 -13.34 -14.49 6.43
N GLY A 64 -12.33 -13.63 6.25
CA GLY A 64 -12.30 -12.27 6.81
C GLY A 64 -13.26 -11.28 6.15
N TYR A 65 -14.03 -11.72 5.16
CA TYR A 65 -15.09 -10.96 4.48
C TYR A 65 -16.51 -11.46 4.79
N LYS A 66 -16.64 -12.51 5.62
CA LYS A 66 -17.94 -13.00 6.10
C LYS A 66 -18.70 -11.87 6.82
N GLU A 67 -20.01 -11.84 6.65
CA GLU A 67 -20.86 -10.98 7.45
C GLU A 67 -20.71 -11.34 8.93
N ALA A 68 -20.55 -10.33 9.78
CA ALA A 68 -20.72 -10.53 11.20
C ALA A 68 -22.18 -10.97 11.40
N ALA A 69 -22.39 -12.13 12.05
CA ALA A 69 -23.73 -12.59 12.37
C ALA A 69 -24.44 -11.48 13.16
N GLY A 70 -25.49 -10.89 12.56
CA GLY A 70 -26.29 -9.82 13.16
C GLY A 70 -25.80 -8.40 12.85
N LYS A 71 -26.20 -7.88 11.69
CA LYS A 71 -26.67 -6.49 11.47
C LYS A 71 -27.13 -6.39 10.01
N GLU A 72 -28.35 -6.84 9.76
CA GLU A 72 -29.11 -6.38 8.61
C GLU A 72 -29.40 -4.89 8.82
N THR A 73 -28.62 -4.01 8.21
CA THR A 73 -29.06 -2.62 8.03
C THR A 73 -29.80 -2.55 6.71
N VAL A 74 -31.13 -2.64 6.81
CA VAL A 74 -32.05 -2.19 5.77
C VAL A 74 -31.79 -0.69 5.56
N ASN A 75 -31.19 -0.34 4.43
CA ASN A 75 -31.07 1.06 4.01
C ASN A 75 -32.38 1.47 3.33
N GLN A 76 -33.27 2.13 4.08
CA GLN A 76 -34.22 3.07 3.51
C GLN A 76 -33.61 4.47 3.54
N GLN A 77 -33.69 5.15 2.40
CA GLN A 77 -33.28 6.54 2.22
C GLN A 77 -34.02 7.47 3.18
N LYS A 78 -33.30 8.41 3.80
CA LYS A 78 -33.82 9.77 4.03
C LYS A 78 -32.69 10.77 4.26
N GLU A 79 -32.88 11.92 3.64
CA GLU A 79 -32.01 13.09 3.60
C GLU A 79 -31.97 13.89 4.92
N SER A 80 -30.99 14.80 4.92
CA SER A 80 -30.90 16.11 5.61
C SER A 80 -30.58 16.19 7.11
N GLU A 81 -29.41 16.80 7.33
CA GLU A 81 -29.12 17.92 8.24
C GLU A 81 -28.56 17.71 9.65
N SER A 82 -27.46 18.45 9.86
CA SER A 82 -26.88 19.01 11.10
C SER A 82 -26.14 18.08 12.07
N GLN A 83 -24.82 18.30 12.19
CA GLN A 83 -24.04 17.96 13.39
C GLN A 83 -24.42 18.93 14.53
N PRO A 84 -24.34 18.53 15.81
CA PRO A 84 -23.05 18.62 16.52
C PRO A 84 -22.78 17.52 17.57
N ALA A 85 -21.56 17.61 18.10
CA ALA A 85 -21.05 17.09 19.38
C ALA A 85 -20.56 15.63 19.44
N PHE A 86 -19.23 15.51 19.59
CA PHE A 86 -18.48 14.31 19.97
C PHE A 86 -19.07 13.63 21.22
N PRO A 87 -19.21 12.30 21.22
CA PRO A 87 -19.29 11.52 22.45
C PRO A 87 -17.95 10.84 22.79
N ILE A 88 -17.71 10.86 24.09
CA ILE A 88 -16.58 10.38 24.86
C ILE A 88 -16.39 8.86 24.73
N LYS A 89 -15.11 8.46 24.79
CA LYS A 89 -14.56 7.09 24.80
C LYS A 89 -15.40 6.11 25.63
N SER A 90 -15.76 4.97 25.05
CA SER A 90 -16.05 3.77 25.84
C SER A 90 -15.53 2.48 25.16
N LYS A 91 -14.88 1.68 26.01
CA LYS A 91 -14.40 0.29 25.90
C LYS A 91 -13.66 -0.15 24.63
N ALA A 92 -12.36 -0.38 24.82
CA ALA A 92 -11.53 -1.20 23.95
C ALA A 92 -12.22 -2.55 23.69
N GLU A 93 -12.63 -2.77 22.45
CA GLU A 93 -13.09 -4.05 21.93
C GLU A 93 -11.92 -5.03 22.03
N GLU A 94 -12.11 -6.18 22.68
CA GLU A 94 -11.09 -7.21 22.78
C GLU A 94 -10.59 -7.60 21.38
N PRO A 95 -9.27 -7.80 21.18
CA PRO A 95 -8.74 -8.18 19.88
C PRO A 95 -9.32 -9.54 19.47
N LYS A 96 -10.17 -9.55 18.44
CA LYS A 96 -10.70 -10.77 17.81
C LYS A 96 -9.54 -11.73 17.55
N LYS A 97 -9.54 -12.88 18.26
CA LYS A 97 -8.56 -13.95 18.08
C LYS A 97 -8.54 -14.35 16.60
N ARG A 98 -7.40 -14.17 15.92
CA ARG A 98 -7.22 -14.61 14.53
C ARG A 98 -7.38 -16.13 14.51
N GLY A 99 -8.41 -16.62 13.84
CA GLY A 99 -8.60 -18.06 13.62
C GLY A 99 -7.38 -18.67 12.92
N ARG A 100 -7.16 -19.98 13.12
CA ARG A 100 -6.09 -20.72 12.43
C ARG A 100 -6.26 -20.55 10.91
N PRO A 101 -5.18 -20.31 10.15
CA PRO A 101 -5.24 -20.29 8.68
C PRO A 101 -5.81 -21.61 8.15
N LEU A 102 -6.67 -21.53 7.14
CA LEU A 102 -7.24 -22.71 6.50
C LEU A 102 -6.14 -23.52 5.79
N LYS A 103 -6.30 -24.85 5.77
CA LYS A 103 -5.42 -25.71 4.95
C LYS A 103 -5.67 -25.42 3.47
N HIS A 104 -4.68 -25.66 2.61
CA HIS A 104 -4.78 -25.36 1.18
C HIS A 104 -6.01 -25.97 0.50
N GLN A 105 -6.37 -27.21 0.86
CA GLN A 105 -7.53 -27.92 0.29
C GLN A 105 -8.89 -27.35 0.71
N GLU A 106 -8.94 -26.52 1.76
CA GLU A 106 -10.17 -25.89 2.27
C GLU A 106 -10.40 -24.50 1.64
N LYS A 107 -9.43 -23.99 0.86
CA LYS A 107 -9.47 -22.65 0.29
C LYS A 107 -10.27 -22.61 -1.00
N VAL A 108 -11.54 -22.23 -0.87
CA VAL A 108 -12.50 -22.15 -1.98
C VAL A 108 -12.00 -21.28 -3.13
N PHE A 109 -11.48 -20.08 -2.85
CA PHE A 109 -11.10 -19.11 -3.89
C PHE A 109 -9.71 -19.33 -4.49
N HIS A 110 -8.93 -20.28 -3.98
CA HIS A 110 -7.52 -20.42 -4.36
C HIS A 110 -7.31 -20.60 -5.87
N GLN A 111 -8.21 -21.35 -6.51
CA GLN A 111 -8.16 -21.67 -7.95
C GLN A 111 -8.20 -20.42 -8.85
N ILE A 112 -8.76 -19.31 -8.38
CA ILE A 112 -8.86 -18.06 -9.14
C ILE A 112 -7.84 -16.99 -8.72
N TYR A 113 -7.04 -17.24 -7.67
CA TYR A 113 -6.07 -16.27 -7.14
C TYR A 113 -5.18 -15.67 -8.23
N SER A 114 -4.47 -16.53 -8.98
CA SER A 114 -3.54 -16.06 -10.00
C SER A 114 -4.23 -15.24 -11.09
N LYS A 115 -5.45 -15.63 -11.49
CA LYS A 115 -6.25 -14.91 -12.49
C LYS A 115 -6.66 -13.53 -11.99
N VAL A 116 -7.14 -13.46 -10.75
CA VAL A 116 -7.58 -12.21 -10.10
C VAL A 116 -6.42 -11.23 -9.94
N ILE A 117 -5.26 -11.70 -9.47
CA ILE A 117 -4.09 -10.84 -9.27
C ILE A 117 -3.50 -10.35 -10.61
N LYS A 118 -3.42 -11.22 -11.63
CA LYS A 118 -3.01 -10.82 -12.99
C LYS A 118 -3.98 -9.80 -13.58
N TRP A 119 -5.29 -10.00 -13.39
CA TRP A 119 -6.32 -9.08 -13.84
C TRP A 119 -6.23 -7.71 -13.16
N PHE A 120 -6.07 -7.66 -11.83
CA PHE A 120 -5.86 -6.41 -11.10
C PHE A 120 -4.62 -5.67 -11.63
N THR A 121 -3.50 -6.40 -11.77
CA THR A 121 -2.23 -5.86 -12.29
C THR A 121 -2.41 -5.28 -13.69
N PHE A 122 -3.13 -6.00 -14.57
CA PHE A 122 -3.43 -5.52 -15.91
C PHE A 122 -4.24 -4.21 -15.89
N ILE A 123 -5.34 -4.17 -15.12
CA ILE A 123 -6.22 -2.99 -15.03
C ILE A 123 -5.46 -1.74 -14.56
N ILE A 124 -4.66 -1.86 -13.49
CA ILE A 124 -3.98 -0.68 -12.93
C ILE A 124 -2.94 -0.11 -13.90
N MET A 125 -2.36 -0.95 -14.76
CA MET A 125 -1.38 -0.55 -15.77
C MET A 125 -2.00 -0.04 -17.07
N LEU A 126 -3.31 -0.24 -17.31
CA LEU A 126 -3.94 0.26 -18.53
C LEU A 126 -3.93 1.81 -18.59
N PRO A 127 -3.67 2.40 -19.77
CA PRO A 127 -3.72 3.85 -19.97
C PRO A 127 -5.17 4.32 -20.20
N ILE A 128 -6.04 4.06 -19.23
CA ILE A 128 -7.46 4.45 -19.25
C ILE A 128 -7.81 5.23 -17.98
N GLU A 129 -8.94 5.92 -18.00
CA GLU A 129 -9.42 6.67 -16.85
C GLU A 129 -9.64 5.79 -15.61
N THR A 130 -9.34 6.36 -14.44
CA THR A 130 -9.48 5.70 -13.12
C THR A 130 -10.89 5.18 -12.88
N THR A 131 -11.93 5.93 -13.27
CA THR A 131 -13.34 5.53 -13.17
C THR A 131 -13.61 4.24 -13.96
N LYS A 132 -13.08 4.15 -15.18
CA LYS A 132 -13.16 2.96 -16.03
C LYS A 132 -12.39 1.78 -15.44
N LYS A 133 -11.20 2.01 -14.85
CA LYS A 133 -10.45 0.98 -14.12
C LYS A 133 -11.28 0.38 -12.97
N ILE A 134 -11.89 1.23 -12.16
CA ILE A 134 -12.75 0.83 -11.04
C ILE A 134 -13.95 0.03 -11.56
N PHE A 135 -14.60 0.49 -12.62
CA PHE A 135 -15.72 -0.20 -13.24
C PHE A 135 -15.34 -1.61 -13.70
N LEU A 136 -14.25 -1.74 -14.46
CA LEU A 136 -13.74 -3.03 -14.94
C LEU A 136 -13.35 -3.96 -13.80
N TRP A 137 -12.72 -3.44 -12.76
CA TRP A 137 -12.36 -4.21 -11.57
C TRP A 137 -13.60 -4.72 -10.82
N LYS A 138 -14.60 -3.87 -10.59
CA LYS A 138 -15.85 -4.29 -9.93
C LYS A 138 -16.63 -5.31 -10.75
N ASN A 139 -16.49 -5.29 -12.07
CA ASN A 139 -17.08 -6.29 -12.96
C ASN A 139 -16.43 -7.70 -12.85
N THR A 140 -15.35 -7.85 -12.08
CA THR A 140 -14.66 -9.15 -11.90
C THR A 140 -15.59 -10.24 -11.36
N LEU A 141 -16.51 -9.91 -10.44
CA LEU A 141 -17.49 -10.89 -9.95
C LEU A 141 -18.37 -11.40 -11.10
N ASN A 142 -18.94 -10.49 -11.89
CA ASN A 142 -19.80 -10.82 -13.03
C ASN A 142 -19.10 -11.75 -14.02
N HIS A 143 -17.81 -11.48 -14.33
CA HIS A 143 -17.01 -12.36 -15.17
C HIS A 143 -16.97 -13.80 -14.64
N PHE A 144 -16.71 -14.00 -13.34
CA PHE A 144 -16.60 -15.35 -12.77
C PHE A 144 -17.95 -16.08 -12.63
N ILE A 145 -19.08 -15.38 -12.65
CA ILE A 145 -20.42 -15.99 -12.63
C ILE A 145 -21.02 -16.15 -14.05
N GLY A 146 -20.24 -15.90 -15.11
CA GLY A 146 -20.66 -16.09 -16.49
C GLY A 146 -21.36 -14.88 -17.14
N ARG A 147 -21.35 -13.71 -16.49
CA ARG A 147 -21.95 -12.47 -17.02
C ARG A 147 -20.88 -11.61 -17.68
N HIS A 148 -20.78 -11.71 -19.01
CA HIS A 148 -19.67 -11.13 -19.78
C HIS A 148 -19.99 -9.80 -20.49
N GLU A 149 -21.12 -9.17 -20.21
CA GLU A 149 -21.58 -7.93 -20.88
C GLU A 149 -20.54 -6.81 -20.89
N ASN A 150 -19.81 -6.66 -19.78
CA ASN A 150 -18.83 -5.60 -19.53
C ASN A 150 -17.38 -6.11 -19.52
N CYS A 151 -17.10 -7.25 -20.15
CA CYS A 151 -15.74 -7.81 -20.26
C CYS A 151 -14.97 -7.23 -21.46
N LEU A 152 -13.64 -7.19 -21.36
CA LEU A 152 -12.74 -6.72 -22.44
C LEU A 152 -12.35 -7.81 -23.44
N HIS A 153 -13.10 -8.90 -23.53
CA HIS A 153 -12.81 -10.03 -24.39
C HIS A 153 -14.01 -10.36 -25.27
N GLU A 154 -13.78 -11.16 -26.31
CA GLU A 154 -14.82 -11.62 -27.24
C GLU A 154 -15.99 -12.27 -26.48
N LYS A 155 -17.22 -11.97 -26.94
CA LYS A 155 -18.46 -12.47 -26.33
C LYS A 155 -18.84 -13.87 -26.83
N ASP A 156 -18.35 -14.25 -28.01
CA ASP A 156 -18.76 -15.47 -28.71
C ASP A 156 -18.00 -16.73 -28.22
N LYS A 157 -17.09 -16.54 -27.27
CA LYS A 157 -16.30 -17.62 -26.68
C LYS A 157 -16.93 -18.06 -25.36
N GLU A 158 -17.00 -19.37 -25.15
CA GLU A 158 -17.41 -19.91 -23.86
C GLU A 158 -16.29 -19.72 -22.83
N TYR A 159 -16.63 -19.11 -21.69
CA TYR A 159 -15.72 -18.95 -20.56
C TYR A 159 -16.25 -19.75 -19.36
N PRO A 160 -15.37 -20.47 -18.64
CA PRO A 160 -15.79 -21.30 -17.53
C PRO A 160 -16.33 -20.48 -16.37
N VAL A 161 -17.55 -20.81 -15.92
CA VAL A 161 -18.14 -20.25 -14.69
C VAL A 161 -17.45 -20.85 -13.47
N PHE A 162 -17.03 -19.99 -12.55
CA PHE A 162 -16.50 -20.43 -11.27
C PHE A 162 -17.65 -20.78 -10.32
N GLN A 163 -18.04 -22.06 -10.35
CA GLN A 163 -19.21 -22.59 -9.63
C GLN A 163 -19.34 -22.13 -8.17
N PRO A 164 -18.27 -22.00 -7.35
CA PRO A 164 -18.43 -21.53 -5.98
C PRO A 164 -19.03 -20.12 -5.86
N LEU A 165 -18.79 -19.23 -6.83
CA LEU A 165 -19.34 -17.87 -6.82
C LEU A 165 -20.81 -17.79 -7.24
N THR A 166 -21.45 -18.90 -7.66
CA THR A 166 -22.91 -18.93 -7.86
C THR A 166 -23.66 -18.95 -6.53
N LYS A 167 -22.99 -19.33 -5.43
CA LYS A 167 -23.56 -19.29 -4.08
C LYS A 167 -23.62 -17.84 -3.58
N PRO A 168 -24.80 -17.32 -3.16
CA PRO A 168 -24.97 -15.92 -2.77
C PRO A 168 -23.99 -15.44 -1.69
N ASP A 169 -23.73 -16.27 -0.68
CA ASP A 169 -22.85 -15.89 0.44
C ASP A 169 -21.38 -15.73 0.02
N LEU A 170 -20.92 -16.56 -0.91
CA LEU A 170 -19.56 -16.48 -1.45
C LEU A 170 -19.44 -15.32 -2.44
N ALA A 171 -20.47 -15.10 -3.26
CA ALA A 171 -20.56 -13.94 -4.14
C ALA A 171 -20.48 -12.62 -3.35
N LYS A 172 -21.25 -12.49 -2.26
CA LYS A 172 -21.22 -11.31 -1.37
C LYS A 172 -19.83 -11.08 -0.77
N GLN A 173 -19.18 -12.15 -0.28
CA GLN A 173 -17.83 -12.05 0.27
C GLN A 173 -16.82 -11.58 -0.79
N PHE A 174 -16.90 -12.13 -2.01
CA PHE A 174 -16.03 -11.73 -3.11
C PHE A 174 -16.31 -10.30 -3.58
N GLN A 175 -17.58 -9.89 -3.63
CA GLN A 175 -17.98 -8.52 -3.95
C GLN A 175 -17.34 -7.52 -2.99
N ARG A 176 -17.44 -7.76 -1.67
CA ARG A 176 -16.80 -6.93 -0.64
C ARG A 176 -15.29 -6.85 -0.81
N PHE A 177 -14.66 -7.97 -1.14
CA PHE A 177 -13.23 -7.99 -1.48
C PHE A 177 -12.92 -7.07 -2.68
N THR A 178 -13.69 -7.19 -3.78
CA THR A 178 -13.49 -6.33 -4.95
C THR A 178 -13.74 -4.86 -4.64
N ASP A 179 -14.75 -4.53 -3.83
CA ASP A 179 -15.06 -3.16 -3.42
C ASP A 179 -13.96 -2.55 -2.53
N ASP A 180 -13.39 -3.33 -1.61
CA ASP A 180 -12.27 -2.87 -0.80
C ASP A 180 -11.01 -2.65 -1.63
N ALA A 181 -10.68 -3.59 -2.53
CA ALA A 181 -9.54 -3.45 -3.43
C ALA A 181 -9.71 -2.27 -4.41
N ALA A 182 -10.94 -1.95 -4.81
CA ALA A 182 -11.23 -0.82 -5.69
C ALA A 182 -10.81 0.53 -5.10
N LYS A 183 -10.82 0.66 -3.76
CA LYS A 183 -10.44 1.89 -3.05
C LYS A 183 -8.96 2.25 -3.25
N LEU A 184 -8.11 1.28 -3.61
CA LEU A 184 -6.70 1.52 -3.87
C LEU A 184 -6.45 2.15 -5.25
N ILE A 185 -7.32 1.87 -6.23
CA ILE A 185 -7.11 2.24 -7.63
C ILE A 185 -6.89 3.75 -7.84
N PRO A 186 -7.63 4.67 -7.20
CA PRO A 186 -7.42 6.11 -7.35
C PRO A 186 -6.05 6.62 -6.89
N GLU A 187 -5.44 5.94 -5.92
CA GLU A 187 -4.17 6.37 -5.32
C GLU A 187 -2.95 5.83 -6.09
N ILE A 188 -3.14 4.90 -7.03
CA ILE A 188 -2.05 4.27 -7.79
C ILE A 188 -1.57 5.17 -8.92
N ASP A 189 -0.26 5.38 -8.98
CA ASP A 189 0.41 5.91 -10.17
C ASP A 189 1.15 4.76 -10.88
N PRO A 190 0.79 4.38 -12.12
CA PRO A 190 1.43 3.28 -12.85
C PRO A 190 2.94 3.45 -13.07
N ASN A 191 3.44 4.68 -13.04
CA ASN A 191 4.85 4.99 -13.25
C ASN A 191 5.64 5.13 -11.95
N ALA A 192 4.95 5.15 -10.80
CA ALA A 192 5.59 5.30 -9.51
C ALA A 192 6.31 4.01 -9.08
N GLN A 193 7.47 4.15 -8.43
CA GLN A 193 8.26 3.04 -7.89
C GLN A 193 8.95 3.45 -6.59
N THR A 194 8.84 2.62 -5.54
CA THR A 194 9.55 2.86 -4.26
C THR A 194 10.86 2.08 -4.14
N GLN A 195 11.18 1.22 -5.12
CA GLN A 195 12.39 0.39 -5.15
C GLN A 195 13.71 1.17 -4.97
N GLN A 196 13.80 2.39 -5.53
CA GLN A 196 15.00 3.22 -5.34
C GLN A 196 15.17 3.63 -3.87
N ASN A 197 14.06 3.93 -3.18
CA ASN A 197 14.05 4.27 -1.76
C ASN A 197 14.38 3.06 -0.88
N GLU A 198 13.89 1.86 -1.23
CA GLU A 198 14.24 0.61 -0.52
C GLU A 198 15.78 0.39 -0.52
N SER A 199 16.46 0.68 -1.63
CA SER A 199 17.93 0.55 -1.70
C SER A 199 18.66 1.56 -0.80
N ILE A 200 18.09 2.75 -0.60
CA ILE A 200 18.63 3.75 0.31
C ILE A 200 18.42 3.28 1.75
N HIS A 201 17.22 2.80 2.09
CA HIS A 201 16.93 2.26 3.42
C HIS A 201 17.86 1.08 3.78
N HIS A 202 18.15 0.18 2.85
CA HIS A 202 19.12 -0.89 3.05
C HIS A 202 20.53 -0.35 3.34
N SER A 203 20.98 0.63 2.54
CA SER A 203 22.29 1.28 2.72
C SER A 203 22.37 1.98 4.08
N MET A 204 21.28 2.64 4.48
CA MET A 204 21.12 3.29 5.77
C MET A 204 21.15 2.30 6.94
N PHE A 205 20.52 1.13 6.85
CA PHE A 205 20.62 0.12 7.90
C PHE A 205 22.04 -0.42 8.07
N THR A 206 22.80 -0.48 6.97
CA THR A 206 24.19 -0.91 6.99
C THR A 206 25.09 0.15 7.64
N GLN A 207 24.90 1.43 7.31
CA GLN A 207 25.74 2.53 7.79
C GLN A 207 25.31 3.09 9.15
N CYS A 208 24.04 2.96 9.53
CA CYS A 208 23.47 3.50 10.75
C CYS A 208 22.80 2.42 11.63
N PRO A 209 23.54 1.42 12.14
CA PRO A 209 22.99 0.38 13.00
C PRO A 209 22.51 0.91 14.36
N LYS A 210 21.59 0.15 14.99
CA LYS A 210 20.78 0.54 16.18
C LYS A 210 21.54 0.98 17.43
N GLY A 211 22.86 0.80 17.50
CA GLY A 211 23.68 1.06 18.69
C GLY A 211 24.46 2.37 18.66
N ASN A 212 24.45 3.13 17.56
CA ASN A 212 25.36 4.26 17.43
C ASN A 212 24.78 5.58 17.98
N ASN A 213 25.66 6.43 18.51
CA ASN A 213 25.32 7.74 19.08
C ASN A 213 24.54 8.64 18.11
N ALA A 214 23.51 9.33 18.62
CA ALA A 214 22.62 10.20 17.84
C ALA A 214 23.34 11.27 17.01
N LYS A 215 24.41 11.90 17.54
CA LYS A 215 25.22 12.89 16.80
C LYS A 215 25.87 12.32 15.53
N SER A 216 26.27 11.06 15.57
CA SER A 216 26.89 10.39 14.42
C SER A 216 25.88 9.83 13.42
N PHE A 217 24.58 9.83 13.75
CA PHE A 217 23.51 9.39 12.87
C PHE A 217 23.26 10.38 11.73
N GLU A 218 23.22 11.69 12.02
CA GLU A 218 23.01 12.73 11.00
C GLU A 218 24.13 12.71 9.94
N MET A 219 25.39 12.70 10.38
CA MET A 219 26.53 12.63 9.48
C MET A 219 26.50 11.38 8.61
N ARG A 220 26.24 10.20 9.19
CA ARG A 220 26.16 8.95 8.41
C ARG A 220 24.94 8.89 7.48
N THR A 221 23.84 9.56 7.84
CA THR A 221 22.70 9.76 6.95
C THR A 221 23.09 10.60 5.74
N ALA A 222 23.73 11.75 5.96
CA ALA A 222 24.21 12.63 4.90
C ALA A 222 25.20 11.90 3.98
N VAL A 223 26.18 11.18 4.56
CA VAL A 223 27.16 10.35 3.84
C VAL A 223 26.48 9.28 2.98
N THR A 224 25.45 8.60 3.50
CA THR A 224 24.71 7.58 2.74
C THR A 224 23.94 8.19 1.57
N ILE A 225 23.31 9.34 1.77
CA ILE A 225 22.60 10.07 0.72
C ILE A 225 23.58 10.53 -0.38
N LEU A 226 24.70 11.13 0.01
CA LEU A 226 25.73 11.58 -0.91
C LEU A 226 26.30 10.42 -1.73
N GLN A 227 26.63 9.30 -1.09
CA GLN A 227 27.08 8.09 -1.80
C GLN A 227 26.05 7.57 -2.80
N LYS A 228 24.76 7.68 -2.49
CA LYS A 228 23.72 7.24 -3.41
C LYS A 228 23.64 8.15 -4.64
N ASN A 229 23.79 9.45 -4.45
CA ASN A 229 23.66 10.45 -5.50
C ASN A 229 24.92 10.57 -6.36
N GLU A 230 26.10 10.48 -5.75
CA GLU A 230 27.40 10.79 -6.37
C GLU A 230 28.35 9.58 -6.48
N GLY A 231 27.96 8.44 -5.91
CA GLY A 231 28.78 7.23 -5.87
C GLY A 231 29.91 7.29 -4.84
N GLU A 232 30.89 6.39 -4.97
CA GLU A 232 31.98 6.21 -3.99
C GLU A 232 32.98 7.37 -3.91
N LYS A 233 32.95 8.32 -4.86
CA LYS A 233 33.85 9.48 -4.87
C LYS A 233 33.71 10.34 -3.61
N CYS A 234 32.48 10.48 -3.12
CA CYS A 234 32.20 11.31 -1.94
C CYS A 234 32.83 10.74 -0.64
N LYS A 235 33.06 9.42 -0.53
CA LYS A 235 33.76 8.85 0.64
C LYS A 235 35.22 9.31 0.72
N GLN A 236 35.88 9.44 -0.44
CA GLN A 236 37.29 9.80 -0.50
C GLN A 236 37.50 11.24 -0.05
N GLU A 237 36.61 12.15 -0.47
CA GLU A 237 36.68 13.58 -0.11
C GLU A 237 36.39 13.82 1.37
N ILE A 238 35.45 13.08 1.98
CA ILE A 238 35.16 13.19 3.42
C ILE A 238 36.34 12.69 4.27
N VAL A 239 36.98 11.59 3.87
CA VAL A 239 38.17 11.06 4.55
C VAL A 239 39.35 12.03 4.45
N ILE A 240 39.53 12.69 3.29
CA ILE A 240 40.56 13.72 3.11
C ILE A 240 40.28 14.91 4.04
N TYR A 241 39.03 15.37 4.10
CA TYR A 241 38.64 16.52 4.93
C TYR A 241 38.79 16.25 6.44
N GLU A 242 38.49 15.04 6.91
CA GLU A 242 38.70 14.65 8.32
C GLU A 242 40.18 14.54 8.68
N ASN A 243 41.01 14.01 7.77
CA ASN A 243 42.47 13.94 7.96
C ASN A 243 43.09 15.35 7.99
N ASP A 244 42.65 16.25 7.13
CA ASP A 244 43.10 17.64 7.12
C ASP A 244 42.68 18.39 8.39
N LYS A 245 41.46 18.14 8.90
CA LYS A 245 41.01 18.73 10.17
C LYS A 245 41.81 18.28 11.38
N ASN A 246 42.14 16.98 11.45
CA ASN A 246 42.95 16.45 12.55
C ASN A 246 44.39 16.99 12.50
N SER A 247 44.93 17.27 11.32
CA SER A 247 46.25 17.90 11.14
C SER A 247 46.31 19.37 11.62
N LEU A 248 45.16 20.05 11.66
CA LEU A 248 45.03 21.43 12.12
C LEU A 248 44.81 21.55 13.64
N THR A 249 44.41 20.46 14.31
CA THR A 249 44.25 20.41 15.78
C THR A 249 45.49 19.90 16.52
N GLU A 250 46.53 19.46 15.81
CA GLU A 250 47.83 19.04 16.38
C GLU A 250 48.91 20.14 16.34
N LYS A 251 48.52 21.41 16.16
CA LYS A 251 49.38 22.60 16.31
C LYS A 251 48.88 23.49 17.42
#